data_AF-A0A9D6MWJ2-F1
#
_entry.id   AF-A0A9D6MWJ2-F1
#
_cell.length_a   1.000
_cell.length_b   1.000
_cell.length_c   1.000
_cell.angle_alpha   90.00
_cell.angle_beta   90.00
_cell.angle_gamma   90.00
#
_symmetry.space_group_name_H-M   'P 1'
#
loop_
_entity.id
_entity.type
_entity.pdbx_description
1 polymer ?
#
loop_
_entity_poly.entity_id
_entity_poly.type
_entity_poly.pdbx_seq_one_letter_code
_entity_poly.pdbx_strand_id
1 'polypeptide(L)'
;MEQHTLEHDITVAVNFRHNAKTTEFRCNQLDLKVGDHCVVDGERGIFIGMVERGRIKRKTCCRHPIRNVIRKATPADLEIDQRNLEKEKAIYKLARKKADDGRLRIKISQVEMGFDEKRAVIYFTSEERVDFRDMVK
;
A
#
# COMPACT_ATOMS: atom_id res chain seq x y z
N MET A 1 2.76 -9.72 42.88
CA MET A 1 2.98 -10.40 41.58
C MET A 1 1.89 -9.91 40.64
N GLU A 2 2.11 -8.77 40.00
CA GLU A 2 1.19 -8.27 38.98
C GLU A 2 1.37 -9.13 37.73
N GLN A 3 0.34 -9.91 37.43
CA GLN A 3 0.25 -10.65 36.19
C GLN A 3 0.15 -9.60 35.07
N HIS A 4 1.27 -9.25 34.46
CA HIS A 4 1.27 -8.56 33.17
C HIS A 4 0.60 -9.52 32.18
N THR A 5 -0.69 -9.36 31.97
CA THR A 5 -1.40 -9.96 30.84
C THR A 5 -0.73 -9.41 29.59
N LEU A 6 0.14 -10.21 28.97
CA LEU A 6 0.73 -9.88 27.67
C LEU A 6 -0.46 -9.74 26.69
N GLU A 7 -0.83 -8.51 26.36
CA GLU A 7 -1.86 -8.22 25.35
C GLU A 7 -1.35 -8.77 24.01
N HIS A 8 -1.90 -9.89 23.57
CA HIS A 8 -1.55 -10.47 22.28
C HIS A 8 -2.26 -9.68 21.20
N ASP A 9 -1.50 -8.93 20.42
CA ASP A 9 -2.02 -8.32 19.21
C ASP A 9 -2.29 -9.43 18.18
N ILE A 10 -3.54 -9.47 17.69
CA ILE A 10 -3.91 -10.31 16.55
C ILE A 10 -3.57 -9.53 15.28
N THR A 11 -2.59 -10.03 14.54
CA THR A 11 -2.14 -9.45 13.27
C THR A 11 -2.50 -10.34 12.09
N VAL A 12 -2.53 -9.75 10.91
CA VAL A 12 -2.62 -10.43 9.62
C VAL A 12 -1.52 -9.93 8.72
N ALA A 13 -0.97 -10.79 7.88
CA ALA A 13 0.00 -10.38 6.89
C ALA A 13 -0.72 -10.05 5.59
N VAL A 14 -0.64 -8.78 5.18
CA VAL A 14 -1.32 -8.26 4.00
C VAL A 14 -0.29 -8.01 2.91
N ASN A 15 -0.57 -8.52 1.72
CA ASN A 15 0.19 -8.30 0.50
C ASN A 15 -0.50 -7.21 -0.33
N PHE A 16 0.30 -6.32 -0.91
CA PHE A 16 -0.19 -5.28 -1.80
C PHE A 16 0.24 -5.61 -3.22
N ARG A 17 -0.64 -5.36 -4.20
CA ARG A 17 -0.39 -5.68 -5.61
C ARG A 17 0.97 -5.20 -6.12
N HIS A 18 1.42 -4.04 -5.65
CA HIS A 18 2.67 -3.43 -6.10
C HIS A 18 3.82 -3.50 -5.09
N ASN A 19 3.64 -4.19 -3.95
CA ASN A 19 4.70 -4.35 -2.97
C ASN A 19 5.07 -5.82 -2.86
N ALA A 20 6.32 -6.16 -3.20
CA ALA A 20 6.82 -7.53 -3.10
C ALA A 20 6.90 -8.06 -1.65
N LYS A 21 6.74 -7.17 -0.65
CA LYS A 21 6.85 -7.50 0.76
C LYS A 21 5.49 -7.44 1.46
N THR A 22 5.09 -8.58 2.01
CA THR A 22 3.94 -8.70 2.91
C THR A 22 4.21 -7.92 4.19
N THR A 23 3.26 -7.06 4.58
CA THR A 23 3.37 -6.22 5.79
C THR A 23 2.33 -6.67 6.82
N GLU A 24 2.71 -6.67 8.09
CA GLU A 24 1.81 -7.05 9.18
C GLU A 24 0.90 -5.87 9.57
N PHE A 25 -0.40 -6.12 9.64
CA PHE A 25 -1.40 -5.17 10.12
C PHE A 25 -2.18 -5.77 11.28
N ARG A 26 -2.54 -4.95 12.25
CA ARG A 26 -3.42 -5.32 13.36
C ARG A 26 -4.84 -5.46 12.83
N CYS A 27 -5.46 -6.63 13.00
CA CYS A 27 -6.84 -6.88 12.56
C CYS A 27 -7.87 -6.79 13.69
N ASN A 28 -7.45 -6.60 14.95
CA ASN A 28 -8.34 -6.52 16.11
C ASN A 28 -9.37 -7.66 16.11
N GLN A 29 -10.67 -7.34 16.08
CA GLN A 29 -11.79 -8.29 16.04
C GLN A 29 -12.28 -8.62 14.60
N LEU A 30 -11.65 -8.08 13.55
CA LEU A 30 -12.05 -8.36 12.17
C LEU A 30 -11.77 -9.82 11.81
N ASP A 31 -12.79 -10.54 11.34
CA ASP A 31 -12.65 -11.91 10.85
C ASP A 31 -12.14 -11.88 9.39
N LEU A 32 -10.82 -11.93 9.27
CA LEU A 32 -10.10 -11.93 7.99
C LEU A 32 -9.46 -13.29 7.76
N LYS A 33 -9.73 -13.86 6.59
CA LYS A 33 -9.16 -15.14 6.15
C LYS A 33 -8.15 -14.91 5.04
N VAL A 34 -7.29 -15.90 4.81
CA VAL A 34 -6.36 -15.88 3.67
C VAL A 34 -7.18 -15.79 2.37
N GLY A 35 -6.80 -14.86 1.49
CA GLY A 35 -7.52 -14.53 0.25
C GLY A 35 -8.55 -13.41 0.40
N ASP A 36 -8.91 -12.98 1.61
CA ASP A 36 -9.78 -11.81 1.77
C ASP A 36 -9.06 -10.52 1.39
N HIS A 37 -9.79 -9.62 0.76
CA HIS A 37 -9.32 -8.26 0.53
C HIS A 37 -9.72 -7.37 1.71
N CYS A 38 -8.83 -6.48 2.10
CA CYS A 38 -9.04 -5.56 3.22
C CYS A 38 -8.49 -4.18 2.90
N VAL A 39 -9.13 -3.16 3.49
CA VAL A 39 -8.69 -1.78 3.42
C VAL A 39 -7.81 -1.51 4.63
N VAL A 40 -6.59 -1.03 4.39
CA VAL A 40 -5.60 -0.79 5.44
C VAL A 40 -5.11 0.65 5.41
N ASP A 41 -4.79 1.18 6.59
CA ASP A 41 -4.05 2.44 6.69
C ASP A 41 -2.55 2.10 6.59
N GLY A 42 -1.94 2.38 5.45
CA GLY A 42 -0.51 2.25 5.21
C GLY A 42 0.25 3.56 5.43
N GLU A 43 1.59 3.50 5.42
CA GLU A 43 2.44 4.69 5.62
C GLU A 43 2.17 5.84 4.65
N ARG A 44 1.85 5.49 3.41
CA ARG A 44 1.66 6.45 2.33
C ARG A 44 0.19 6.70 2.04
N GLY A 45 -0.71 6.15 2.85
CA GLY A 45 -2.14 6.27 2.65
C GLY A 45 -2.98 5.04 2.88
N ILE A 46 -4.25 5.17 2.52
CA ILE A 46 -5.20 4.07 2.53
C ILE A 46 -5.03 3.27 1.25
N PHE A 47 -4.91 1.95 1.40
CA PHE A 47 -4.73 1.02 0.29
C PHE A 47 -5.61 -0.21 0.48
N ILE A 48 -5.86 -0.92 -0.62
CA ILE A 48 -6.43 -2.27 -0.59
C ILE A 48 -5.30 -3.26 -0.67
N GLY A 49 -5.35 -4.27 0.19
CA GLY A 49 -4.44 -5.39 0.16
C GLY A 49 -5.17 -6.71 0.35
N MET A 50 -4.50 -7.79 -0.02
CA MET A 50 -5.00 -9.15 0.12
C MET A 50 -4.31 -9.81 1.31
N VAL A 51 -5.09 -10.50 2.14
CA VAL A 51 -4.57 -11.25 3.27
C VAL A 51 -3.85 -12.49 2.76
N GLU A 52 -2.53 -12.53 2.91
CA GLU A 52 -1.68 -13.64 2.50
C GLU A 52 -1.50 -14.64 3.66
N ARG A 53 -1.41 -14.14 4.90
CA ARG A 53 -1.41 -14.96 6.11
C ARG A 53 -2.50 -14.48 7.05
N GLY A 54 -3.29 -15.43 7.55
CA GLY A 54 -4.40 -15.21 8.46
C GLY A 54 -3.93 -14.73 9.84
N ARG A 55 -4.82 -14.85 10.84
CA ARG A 55 -4.58 -14.37 12.21
C ARG A 55 -3.32 -14.99 12.84
N ILE A 56 -2.31 -14.15 13.08
CA ILE A 56 -1.08 -14.49 13.80
C ILE A 56 -1.15 -13.83 15.18
N LYS A 57 -0.87 -14.60 16.23
CA LYS A 57 -0.70 -14.04 17.58
C LYS A 57 0.71 -13.49 17.71
N ARG A 58 0.83 -12.17 17.79
CA ARG A 58 2.13 -11.53 18.00
C ARG A 58 2.34 -11.24 19.48
N LYS A 59 3.53 -11.51 19.99
CA LYS A 59 3.94 -11.03 21.32
C LYS A 59 4.20 -9.53 21.22
N THR A 60 3.68 -8.76 22.17
CA THR A 60 3.73 -7.28 22.26
C THR A 60 5.15 -6.70 22.44
N CYS A 61 6.21 -7.51 22.30
CA CYS A 61 7.59 -7.10 22.52
C CYS A 61 8.20 -6.29 21.36
N CYS A 62 7.44 -5.99 20.32
CA CYS A 62 7.95 -5.33 19.13
C CYS A 62 7.75 -3.81 19.23
N ARG A 63 8.87 -3.09 19.30
CA ARG A 63 9.00 -1.63 19.50
C ARG A 63 8.45 -0.74 18.37
N HIS A 64 7.95 -1.31 17.27
CA HIS A 64 7.45 -0.55 16.12
C HIS A 64 5.92 -0.52 16.10
N PRO A 65 5.29 0.66 15.90
CA PRO A 65 3.84 0.76 15.81
C PRO A 65 3.32 -0.05 14.62
N ILE A 66 2.50 -1.06 14.89
CA ILE A 66 1.80 -1.84 13.87
C ILE A 66 0.59 -1.02 13.42
N ARG A 67 0.43 -0.84 12.11
CA ARG A 67 -0.74 -0.16 11.54
C ARG A 67 -1.97 -1.06 11.54
N ASN A 68 -3.14 -0.46 11.43
CA ASN A 68 -4.41 -1.17 11.56
C ASN A 68 -5.03 -1.49 10.20
N VAL A 69 -5.69 -2.63 10.13
CA VAL A 69 -6.72 -2.87 9.10
C VAL A 69 -7.94 -2.02 9.48
N ILE A 70 -8.44 -1.25 8.52
CA ILE A 70 -9.63 -0.39 8.72
C ILE A 70 -10.89 -1.26 8.68
N ARG A 71 -11.03 -2.08 7.63
CA ARG A 71 -12.19 -2.96 7.41
C ARG A 71 -11.94 -4.01 6.32
N LYS A 72 -12.82 -4.99 6.22
CA LYS A 72 -12.90 -5.88 5.06
C LYS A 72 -13.34 -5.08 3.83
N ALA A 73 -12.75 -5.38 2.68
CA ALA A 73 -13.12 -4.76 1.42
C ALA A 73 -14.48 -5.29 0.95
N THR A 74 -15.31 -4.39 0.43
CA THR A 74 -16.58 -4.69 -0.22
C THR A 74 -16.38 -4.84 -1.73
N PRO A 75 -17.35 -5.41 -2.47
CA PRO A 75 -17.25 -5.49 -3.92
C PRO A 75 -17.02 -4.14 -4.60
N ALA A 76 -17.68 -3.07 -4.12
CA ALA A 76 -17.50 -1.71 -4.64
C ALA A 76 -16.06 -1.19 -4.44
N ASP A 77 -15.39 -1.58 -3.34
CA ASP A 77 -14.00 -1.20 -3.10
C ASP A 77 -13.06 -1.89 -4.10
N LEU A 78 -13.36 -3.15 -4.47
CA LEU A 78 -12.60 -3.88 -5.48
C LEU A 78 -12.78 -3.27 -6.88
N GLU A 79 -13.97 -2.76 -7.19
CA GLU A 79 -14.21 -2.02 -8.43
C GLU A 79 -13.41 -0.71 -8.45
N ILE A 80 -13.32 0.00 -7.33
CA ILE A 80 -12.44 1.18 -7.20
C ILE A 80 -10.98 0.79 -7.42
N ASP A 81 -10.51 -0.28 -6.78
CA ASP A 81 -9.14 -0.80 -6.93
C ASP A 81 -8.81 -1.14 -8.39
N GLN A 82 -9.75 -1.77 -9.09
CA GLN A 82 -9.59 -2.13 -10.49
C GLN A 82 -9.51 -0.90 -11.40
N ARG A 83 -10.36 0.11 -11.18
CA ARG A 83 -10.29 1.39 -11.90
C ARG A 83 -9.00 2.14 -11.59
N ASN A 84 -8.54 2.09 -10.34
CA ASN A 84 -7.27 2.66 -9.93
C ASN A 84 -6.10 2.01 -10.68
N LEU A 85 -6.12 0.69 -10.87
CA LEU A 85 -5.11 -0.01 -11.67
C LEU A 85 -5.05 0.48 -13.14
N GLU A 86 -6.19 0.82 -13.73
CA GLU A 86 -6.23 1.40 -15.07
C GLU A 86 -5.66 2.83 -15.08
N LYS A 87 -6.00 3.64 -14.07
CA LYS A 87 -5.44 4.98 -13.89
C LYS A 87 -3.93 4.94 -13.68
N GLU A 88 -3.42 4.02 -12.87
CA GLU A 88 -1.98 3.81 -12.66
C GLU A 88 -1.25 3.54 -13.98
N LYS A 89 -1.80 2.66 -14.82
CA LYS A 89 -1.24 2.38 -16.15
C LYS A 89 -1.23 3.62 -17.05
N ALA A 90 -2.28 4.42 -17.02
CA ALA A 90 -2.35 5.67 -17.77
C ALA A 90 -1.33 6.69 -17.27
N ILE A 91 -1.23 6.89 -15.95
CA ILE A 91 -0.28 7.80 -15.32
C ILE A 91 1.16 7.34 -15.58
N TYR A 92 1.44 6.03 -15.51
CA TYR A 92 2.75 5.48 -15.82
C TYR A 92 3.18 5.82 -17.25
N LYS A 93 2.28 5.62 -18.23
CA LYS A 93 2.56 5.96 -19.63
C LYS A 93 2.80 7.46 -19.81
N LEU A 94 1.99 8.30 -19.14
CA LEU A 94 2.13 9.74 -19.20
C LEU A 94 3.45 10.22 -18.56
N ALA A 95 3.79 9.71 -17.39
CA ALA A 95 5.04 10.03 -16.68
C ALA A 95 6.26 9.61 -17.49
N ARG A 96 6.21 8.42 -18.11
CA ARG A 96 7.27 7.96 -19.01
C ARG A 96 7.41 8.88 -20.22
N LYS A 97 6.30 9.25 -20.86
CA LYS A 97 6.31 10.17 -21.99
C LYS A 97 6.89 11.54 -21.60
N LYS A 98 6.47 12.12 -20.48
CA LYS A 98 7.02 13.38 -19.96
C LYS A 98 8.52 13.27 -19.64
N ALA A 99 8.98 12.13 -19.14
CA ALA A 99 10.41 11.90 -18.89
C ALA A 99 11.22 11.88 -20.19
N ASP A 100 10.74 11.18 -21.22
CA ASP A 100 11.34 11.14 -22.56
C ASP A 100 11.34 12.54 -23.22
N ASP A 101 10.20 13.22 -23.24
CA ASP A 101 10.04 14.55 -23.86
C ASP A 101 10.90 15.61 -23.15
N GLY A 102 10.95 15.56 -21.82
CA GLY A 102 11.74 16.46 -20.98
C GLY A 102 13.24 16.13 -20.90
N ARG A 103 13.70 15.08 -21.58
CA ARG A 103 15.07 14.53 -21.49
C ARG A 103 15.52 14.26 -20.05
N LEU A 104 14.57 13.93 -19.17
CA LEU A 104 14.89 13.58 -17.79
C LEU A 104 15.48 12.16 -17.79
N ARG A 105 16.71 12.02 -17.30
CA ARG A 105 17.38 10.73 -17.14
C ARG A 105 16.80 9.95 -15.95
N ILE A 106 15.51 9.63 -16.02
CA ILE A 106 14.79 8.86 -15.01
C ILE A 106 14.16 7.61 -15.61
N LYS A 107 14.14 6.55 -14.83
CA LYS A 107 13.40 5.33 -15.14
C LYS A 107 12.22 5.23 -14.19
N ILE A 108 11.00 5.34 -14.72
CA ILE A 108 9.80 5.09 -13.93
C ILE A 108 9.73 3.58 -13.66
N SER A 109 9.66 3.20 -12.40
CA SER A 109 9.57 1.80 -11.97
C SER A 109 8.12 1.41 -11.70
N GLN A 110 7.33 2.31 -11.10
CA GLN A 110 5.98 1.99 -10.63
C GLN A 110 5.15 3.25 -10.42
N VAL A 111 3.83 3.11 -10.51
CA VAL A 111 2.86 4.13 -10.07
C VAL A 111 1.84 3.44 -9.16
N GLU A 112 1.57 4.05 -8.01
CA GLU A 112 0.53 3.60 -7.09
C GLU A 112 -0.52 4.69 -6.92
N MET A 113 -1.79 4.32 -7.07
CA MET A 113 -2.92 5.18 -6.77
C MET A 113 -3.41 4.88 -5.36
N GLY A 114 -3.59 5.93 -4.55
CA GLY A 114 -4.23 5.77 -3.24
C GLY A 114 -5.69 5.32 -3.41
N PHE A 115 -6.19 4.53 -2.46
CA PHE A 115 -7.56 4.01 -2.51
C PHE A 115 -8.62 5.12 -2.66
N ASP A 116 -8.42 6.26 -2.00
CA ASP A 116 -9.30 7.44 -2.03
C ASP A 116 -9.25 8.21 -3.38
N GLU A 117 -8.48 7.75 -4.37
CA GLU A 117 -8.38 8.33 -5.72
C GLU A 117 -7.87 9.80 -5.77
N LYS A 118 -7.47 10.38 -4.63
CA LYS A 118 -6.97 11.77 -4.55
C LYS A 118 -5.46 11.93 -4.73
N ARG A 119 -4.69 10.84 -4.65
CA ARG A 119 -3.22 10.87 -4.76
C ARG A 119 -2.70 9.75 -5.63
N ALA A 120 -1.67 10.06 -6.41
CA ALA A 120 -0.83 9.09 -7.09
C ALA A 120 0.63 9.27 -6.64
N VAL A 121 1.32 8.16 -6.41
CA VAL A 121 2.74 8.12 -6.04
C VAL A 121 3.49 7.48 -7.19
N ILE A 122 4.47 8.20 -7.74
CA ILE A 122 5.31 7.71 -8.85
C ILE A 122 6.69 7.37 -8.31
N TYR A 123 7.11 6.13 -8.52
CA TYR A 123 8.43 5.64 -8.15
C TYR A 123 9.34 5.67 -9.37
N PHE A 124 10.51 6.27 -9.21
CA PHE A 124 11.50 6.35 -10.26
C PHE A 124 12.91 6.19 -9.69
N THR A 125 13.84 5.81 -10.55
CA THR A 125 15.27 5.84 -10.27
C THR A 125 15.97 6.80 -11.22
N SER A 126 17.05 7.42 -10.76
CA SER A 126 17.88 8.30 -11.57
C SER A 126 19.35 8.16 -11.16
N GLU A 127 20.26 8.29 -12.12
CA GLU A 127 21.70 8.28 -11.85
C GLU A 127 22.20 9.67 -11.43
N GLU A 128 21.51 10.72 -11.88
CA GLU A 128 21.83 12.11 -11.61
C GLU A 128 20.67 12.79 -10.87
N ARG A 129 20.90 13.98 -10.30
CA ARG A 129 19.82 14.77 -9.69
C ARG A 129 18.86 15.26 -10.76
N VAL A 130 17.57 15.11 -10.52
CA VAL A 130 16.50 15.43 -11.47
C VAL A 130 15.66 16.56 -10.91
N ASP A 131 15.46 17.62 -11.69
CA ASP A 131 14.48 18.66 -11.38
C ASP A 131 13.14 18.30 -12.04
N PHE A 132 12.12 18.07 -11.22
CA PHE A 132 10.80 17.61 -11.67
C PHE A 132 9.75 18.72 -11.73
N ARG A 133 10.10 20.00 -11.44
CA ARG A 133 9.12 21.09 -11.36
C ARG A 133 8.30 21.27 -12.64
N ASP A 134 8.94 21.14 -13.80
CA ASP A 134 8.24 21.24 -15.09
C ASP A 134 7.44 19.97 -15.44
N MET A 135 7.72 18.83 -14.80
CA MET A 135 6.92 17.61 -14.97
C MET A 135 5.57 17.70 -14.25
N VAL A 136 5.50 18.43 -13.12
CA VAL A 136 4.29 18.56 -12.28
C VAL A 136 3.37 19.70 -12.70
N LYS A 137 3.78 20.53 -13.66
CA LYS A 137 2.92 21.52 -14.31
C LYS A 137 1.97 20.88 -15.32
#